data_AF-A0AAJ7RVK9-F1
#
_entry.id   AF-A0AAJ7RVK9-F1
#
_cell.length_a   1.000
_cell.length_b   1.000
_cell.length_c   1.000
_cell.angle_alpha   90.00
_cell.angle_beta   90.00
_cell.angle_gamma   90.00
#
_symmetry.space_group_name_H-M   'P 1'
#
loop_
_entity.id
_entity.type
_entity.pdbx_description
1 polymer ?
#
loop_
_entity_poly.entity_id
_entity_poly.type
_entity_poly.pdbx_seq_one_letter_code
_entity_poly.pdbx_strand_id
1 'polypeptide(L)'
;ILREDECNILQNLSREEFREFRSLVIDMVLATDMSFHFQQLKNMKNILSLAEPSVDKSKAVSLVLHCCDISHPAKRWDLHH
;
A
#
# COMPACT_ATOMS: atom_id res chain seq x y z
N ILE A 1 -19.32 -2.58 -9.82
CA ILE A 1 -18.51 -3.66 -9.20
C ILE A 1 -19.02 -3.99 -7.79
N LEU A 2 -18.45 -3.52 -6.67
CA LEU A 2 -18.86 -4.01 -5.32
C LEU A 2 -20.29 -3.66 -4.86
N ARG A 3 -21.04 -2.84 -5.63
CA ARG A 3 -22.47 -2.56 -5.38
C ARG A 3 -23.40 -3.61 -6.00
N GLU A 4 -22.88 -4.45 -6.87
CA GLU A 4 -23.62 -5.57 -7.45
C GLU A 4 -23.55 -6.74 -6.47
N ASP A 5 -24.71 -7.35 -6.16
CA ASP A 5 -24.85 -8.34 -5.09
C ASP A 5 -23.88 -9.53 -5.24
N GLU A 6 -23.73 -10.04 -6.46
CA GLU A 6 -22.82 -11.16 -6.79
C GLU A 6 -21.33 -10.78 -6.76
N CYS A 7 -20.99 -9.50 -6.66
CA CYS A 7 -19.63 -8.98 -6.72
C CYS A 7 -19.12 -8.45 -5.38
N ASN A 8 -19.97 -8.38 -4.35
CA ASN A 8 -19.55 -7.84 -3.06
C ASN A 8 -18.73 -8.84 -2.24
N ILE A 9 -17.44 -8.94 -2.55
CA ILE A 9 -16.47 -9.78 -1.81
C ILE A 9 -16.29 -9.36 -0.34
N LEU A 10 -16.80 -8.19 0.07
CA LEU A 10 -16.70 -7.63 1.41
C LEU A 10 -17.99 -7.79 2.22
N GLN A 11 -19.01 -8.48 1.69
CA GLN A 11 -20.36 -8.56 2.29
C GLN A 11 -20.38 -9.13 3.71
N ASN A 12 -19.41 -9.99 4.06
CA ASN A 12 -19.32 -10.64 5.37
C ASN A 12 -18.49 -9.84 6.39
N LEU A 13 -17.93 -8.69 6.00
CA LEU A 13 -17.25 -7.81 6.95
C LEU A 13 -18.27 -7.07 7.81
N SER A 14 -17.95 -6.90 9.09
CA SER A 14 -18.62 -5.92 9.92
C SER A 14 -18.46 -4.51 9.35
N ARG A 15 -19.32 -3.60 9.80
CA ARG A 15 -19.25 -2.20 9.39
C ARG A 15 -17.91 -1.54 9.76
N GLU A 16 -17.29 -1.96 10.85
CA GLU A 16 -16.01 -1.44 11.32
C GLU A 16 -14.86 -1.94 10.45
N GLU A 17 -14.80 -3.25 10.19
CA GLU A 17 -13.79 -3.86 9.30
C GLU A 17 -13.88 -3.28 7.88
N PHE A 18 -15.09 -3.08 7.34
CA PHE A 18 -15.27 -2.45 6.04
C PHE A 18 -14.70 -1.02 6.01
N ARG A 19 -14.89 -0.25 7.08
CA ARG A 19 -14.36 1.12 7.19
C ARG A 19 -12.84 1.13 7.26
N GLU A 20 -12.24 0.26 8.08
CA GLU A 20 -10.78 0.12 8.16
C GLU A 20 -10.21 -0.31 6.81
N PHE A 21 -10.77 -1.37 6.20
CA PHE A 21 -10.37 -1.86 4.89
C PHE A 21 -10.42 -0.75 3.83
N ARG A 22 -11.54 -0.03 3.76
CA ARG A 22 -11.71 1.06 2.80
C ARG A 22 -10.67 2.17 3.00
N SER A 23 -10.40 2.56 4.25
CA SER A 23 -9.36 3.56 4.54
C SER A 23 -7.99 3.09 4.06
N LEU A 24 -7.60 1.87 4.43
CA LEU A 24 -6.31 1.28 4.04
C LEU A 24 -6.17 1.19 2.51
N VAL A 25 -7.20 0.74 1.80
CA VAL A 25 -7.17 0.64 0.33
C VAL A 25 -7.05 2.01 -0.32
N ILE A 26 -7.77 3.02 0.16
CA ILE A 26 -7.66 4.39 -0.36
C ILE A 26 -6.23 4.91 -0.16
N ASP A 27 -5.68 4.78 1.04
CA ASP A 27 -4.33 5.26 1.37
C ASP A 27 -3.27 4.55 0.50
N MET A 28 -3.38 3.23 0.35
CA MET A 28 -2.46 2.44 -0.48
C MET A 28 -2.52 2.82 -1.96
N VAL A 29 -3.70 3.04 -2.53
CA VAL A 29 -3.84 3.43 -3.95
C VAL A 29 -3.35 4.86 -4.18
N LEU A 30 -3.61 5.80 -3.26
CA LEU A 30 -3.06 7.16 -3.37
C LEU A 30 -1.54 7.15 -3.26
N ALA A 31 -0.99 6.22 -2.47
CA ALA A 31 0.45 6.09 -2.27
C ALA A 31 1.22 5.60 -3.52
N THR A 32 0.56 5.04 -4.54
CA THR A 32 1.25 4.65 -5.78
C THR A 32 1.52 5.83 -6.72
N ASP A 33 0.98 7.03 -6.44
CA ASP A 33 1.31 8.22 -7.21
C ASP A 33 2.79 8.60 -7.03
N MET A 34 3.52 8.59 -8.15
CA MET A 34 4.95 8.87 -8.22
C MET A 34 5.33 10.28 -7.74
N SER A 35 4.38 11.21 -7.69
CA SER A 35 4.57 12.54 -7.10
C SER A 35 4.94 12.45 -5.61
N PHE A 36 4.52 11.40 -4.90
CA PHE A 36 4.83 11.16 -3.49
C PHE A 36 6.06 10.27 -3.25
N HIS A 37 6.65 9.68 -4.30
CA HIS A 37 7.71 8.68 -4.20
C HIS A 37 8.86 9.11 -3.27
N PHE A 38 9.42 10.29 -3.48
CA PHE A 38 10.54 10.78 -2.67
C PHE A 38 10.13 11.14 -1.24
N GLN A 39 8.91 11.62 -1.03
CA GLN A 39 8.39 11.92 0.31
C GLN A 39 8.23 10.65 1.14
N GLN A 40 7.68 9.59 0.54
CA GLN A 40 7.52 8.28 1.18
C GLN A 40 8.88 7.68 1.56
N LEU A 41 9.84 7.71 0.63
CA LEU A 41 11.20 7.22 0.90
C LEU A 41 11.88 7.99 2.03
N LYS A 42 11.78 9.33 2.02
CA LYS A 42 12.34 10.17 3.09
C LYS A 42 11.72 9.83 4.44
N ASN A 43 10.40 9.71 4.50
CA ASN A 43 9.69 9.39 5.74
C ASN A 43 10.08 8.01 6.27
N MET A 44 10.14 6.98 5.41
CA MET A 44 10.52 5.64 5.84
C MET A 44 11.98 5.58 6.32
N LYS A 45 12.91 6.21 5.59
CA LYS A 45 14.31 6.31 6.01
C LYS A 45 14.45 6.99 7.37
N ASN A 46 13.70 8.06 7.62
CA ASN A 46 13.71 8.75 8.91
C ASN A 46 13.21 7.84 10.04
N ILE A 47 12.10 7.12 9.84
CA ILE A 47 11.57 6.19 10.85
C ILE A 47 12.58 5.09 11.18
N LEU A 48 13.22 4.52 10.16
CA LEU A 48 14.21 3.46 10.31
C LEU A 48 15.53 3.95 10.96
N SER A 49 15.77 5.27 11.00
CA SER A 49 16.94 5.85 11.66
C SER A 49 16.78 6.06 13.17
N LEU A 50 15.57 5.87 13.70
CA LEU A 50 15.29 5.99 15.14
C LEU A 50 15.91 4.81 15.90
N ALA A 51 16.29 5.03 17.17
CA ALA A 51 16.82 3.95 18.04
C ALA A 51 15.80 2.82 18.24
N GLU A 52 14.51 3.15 18.26
CA GLU A 52 13.39 2.23 18.31
C GLU A 52 12.43 2.53 17.15
N PRO A 53 12.65 1.95 15.96
CA PRO A 53 11.78 2.17 14.81
C PRO A 53 10.39 1.61 15.07
N SER A 54 9.37 2.46 14.92
CA SER A 54 7.97 2.04 14.91
C SER A 54 7.33 2.49 13.61
N VAL A 55 6.93 1.52 12.78
CA VAL A 55 6.34 1.76 11.47
C VAL A 55 4.85 1.53 11.56
N ASP A 56 4.07 2.57 11.24
CA ASP A 56 2.62 2.46 11.14
C ASP A 56 2.22 1.48 10.02
N LYS A 57 1.23 0.62 10.31
CA LYS A 57 0.73 -0.41 9.38
C LYS A 57 0.37 0.18 8.02
N SER A 58 -0.33 1.32 7.97
CA SER A 58 -0.76 1.96 6.73
C SER A 58 0.44 2.41 5.88
N LYS A 59 1.46 2.99 6.50
CA LYS A 59 2.69 3.44 5.83
C LYS A 59 3.50 2.27 5.29
N ALA A 60 3.60 1.18 6.06
CA ALA A 60 4.27 -0.04 5.62
C ALA A 60 3.59 -0.63 4.38
N VAL A 61 2.28 -0.91 4.44
CA VAL A 61 1.58 -1.54 3.32
C VAL A 61 1.53 -0.64 2.08
N SER A 62 1.43 0.68 2.27
CA SER A 62 1.47 1.67 1.18
C SER A 62 2.82 1.66 0.46
N LEU A 63 3.94 1.65 1.21
CA LEU A 63 5.27 1.56 0.61
C LEU A 63 5.49 0.22 -0.09
N VAL A 64 5.03 -0.89 0.52
CA VAL A 64 5.12 -2.22 -0.10
C VAL A 64 4.35 -2.26 -1.42
N LEU A 65 3.13 -1.73 -1.46
CA LEU A 65 2.35 -1.68 -2.69
C LEU A 65 3.04 -0.81 -3.76
N HIS A 66 3.60 0.34 -3.37
CA HIS A 66 4.36 1.18 -4.29
C HIS A 66 5.58 0.43 -4.86
N CYS A 67 6.31 -0.29 -4.00
CA CYS A 67 7.42 -1.14 -4.44
C CYS A 67 6.97 -2.22 -5.42
N CYS A 68 5.78 -2.83 -5.23
CA CYS A 68 5.23 -3.81 -6.17
C CYS A 68 4.97 -3.19 -7.55
N ASP A 69 4.41 -1.97 -7.58
CA ASP A 69 4.10 -1.23 -8.82
C ASP A 69 5.35 -0.97 -9.67
N ILE A 70 6.46 -0.58 -9.01
CA ILE A 70 7.74 -0.31 -9.68
C ILE A 70 8.73 -1.49 -9.62
N SER A 71 8.27 -2.71 -9.36
CA SER A 71 9.15 -3.87 -9.12
C SER A 71 9.76 -4.48 -10.39
N HIS A 72 9.35 -4.04 -11.58
CA HIS A 72 9.77 -4.64 -12.86
C HIS A 72 11.31 -4.73 -13.03
N PRO A 73 12.09 -3.67 -12.74
CA PRO A 73 13.55 -3.74 -12.82
C PRO A 73 14.23 -4.68 -11.82
N ALA A 74 13.50 -5.12 -10.79
CA ALA A 74 14.01 -6.07 -9.80
C ALA A 74 13.68 -7.54 -10.15
N LYS A 75 12.96 -7.80 -11.25
CA LYS A 75 12.70 -9.16 -11.73
C LYS A 75 13.96 -9.75 -12.37
N ARG A 76 13.97 -11.07 -12.58
CA ARG A 76 15.02 -11.73 -13.36
C ARG A 76 15.08 -11.13 -14.77
N TRP A 77 16.27 -11.13 -15.35
CA TRP A 77 16.53 -10.50 -16.65
C TRP A 77 15.59 -10.96 -17.77
N ASP A 78 15.28 -12.26 -17.81
CA ASP A 78 14.36 -12.87 -18.77
C ASP A 78 12.91 -12.36 -18.67
N LEU A 79 12.53 -11.80 -17.53
CA LEU A 79 11.22 -11.16 -17.33
C LEU A 79 11.28 -9.64 -17.47
N HIS A 80 12.46 -9.03 -17.27
CA HIS A 80 12.62 -7.58 -17.24
C HIS A 80 12.83 -6.96 -18.64
N HIS A 81 13.64 -7.60 -19.48
CA HIS A 81 14.02 -7.11 -20.80
C HIS A 81 12.92 -7.31 -21.85
#